data_AF-A0A7V9L4Y7-F1
#
_entry.id   AF-A0A7V9L4Y7-F1
#
_cell.length_a   1.000
_cell.length_b   1.000
_cell.length_c   1.000
_cell.angle_alpha   90.00
_cell.angle_beta   90.00
_cell.angle_gamma   90.00
#
_symmetry.space_group_name_H-M   'P 1'
#
loop_
_entity.id
_entity.type
_entity.pdbx_description
1 polymer ?
#
loop_
_entity_poly.entity_id
_entity_poly.type
_entity_poly.pdbx_seq_one_letter_code
_entity_poly.pdbx_strand_id
1 'polypeptide(L)'
;MTARHPATATWTFPPEREAVPDRLNLKELAARPDRFEHHLIVVAKLGCAQLEVATASEPLYFAHVNISDEYAVALPTGDPLLDAFPMRTFVADAKTGADVGRYNHRAGDVVLHPLGFAHWPGKLRPPYTGLDIPPGMRRCGVSLVYCASVPTRSTAEVLPLPPGRKPDDVKPYVTPPPALSLATLSGPPGVIARVGNTQLELVERPAQIAPPRGGWVVVVSGTGPHAAFDLIRIAPGTSLDGAGIERALVLSGNAGPEAIPPSWSALPTAPFAVFEEGSRGALPVIVGGHRKKLEPGARPHSSLRIEERSATIVAVTLEDVTAEVPRYWLARMLFRIALHDLRLNYVETYEGVFVDDSGTDVEIGIRTGDRRVSLSIPRADALGVIERLYRAVAPADYRERLV
;
A
#
# COMPACT_ATOMS: atom_id res chain seq x y z
N MET A 1 16.53 -23.38 -9.70
CA MET A 1 15.87 -22.41 -8.80
C MET A 1 14.72 -21.78 -9.56
N THR A 2 13.53 -21.72 -8.99
CA THR A 2 12.41 -20.94 -9.54
C THR A 2 12.88 -19.50 -9.73
N ALA A 3 12.63 -18.89 -10.89
CA ALA A 3 12.92 -17.48 -11.09
C ALA A 3 12.16 -16.66 -10.01
N ARG A 4 12.85 -15.69 -9.40
CA ARG A 4 12.31 -14.81 -8.36
C ARG A 4 12.60 -13.37 -8.76
N HIS A 5 11.76 -12.46 -8.27
CA HIS A 5 11.97 -11.03 -8.42
C HIS A 5 13.32 -10.62 -7.81
N PRO A 6 14.21 -9.90 -8.53
CA PRO A 6 15.57 -9.62 -8.09
C PRO A 6 15.67 -8.95 -6.70
N ALA A 7 14.73 -8.06 -6.36
CA ALA A 7 14.71 -7.39 -5.05
C ALA A 7 14.42 -8.32 -3.85
N THR A 8 14.01 -9.56 -4.12
CA THR A 8 13.75 -10.61 -3.12
C THR A 8 14.86 -11.65 -3.03
N ALA A 9 15.99 -11.43 -3.71
CA ALA A 9 17.09 -12.41 -3.78
C ALA A 9 17.64 -12.81 -2.41
N THR A 10 17.59 -11.91 -1.42
CA THR A 10 18.08 -12.15 -0.05
C THR A 10 17.06 -12.82 0.88
N TRP A 11 15.84 -13.08 0.38
CA TRP A 11 14.77 -13.63 1.19
C TRP A 11 14.91 -15.14 1.40
N THR A 12 14.81 -15.57 2.66
CA THR A 12 14.75 -17.00 3.02
C THR A 12 13.34 -17.56 2.86
N PHE A 13 13.15 -18.61 2.06
CA PHE A 13 11.86 -19.28 1.90
C PHE A 13 11.78 -20.54 2.77
N PRO A 14 10.57 -20.96 3.16
CA PRO A 14 10.43 -22.21 3.88
C PRO A 14 10.94 -23.40 3.05
N PRO A 15 11.45 -24.46 3.69
CA PRO A 15 11.74 -25.72 3.00
C PRO A 15 10.46 -26.40 2.52
N GLU A 16 10.60 -27.51 1.78
CA GLU A 16 9.50 -28.41 1.48
C GLU A 16 8.91 -28.98 2.78
N ARG A 17 7.58 -29.02 2.86
CA ARG A 17 6.82 -29.32 4.08
C ARG A 17 5.54 -30.07 3.73
N GLU A 18 4.98 -30.74 4.72
CA GLU A 18 3.67 -31.40 4.61
C GLU A 18 2.60 -30.45 4.06
N ALA A 19 1.69 -31.00 3.26
CA ALA A 19 0.61 -30.25 2.65
C ALA A 19 -0.44 -29.88 3.69
N VAL A 20 -0.72 -28.59 3.81
CA VAL A 20 -1.89 -28.08 4.53
C VAL A 20 -2.89 -27.60 3.46
N PRO A 21 -4.17 -28.03 3.50
CA PRO A 21 -5.19 -27.57 2.55
C PRO A 21 -5.35 -26.05 2.55
N ASP A 22 -5.72 -25.49 1.40
CA ASP A 22 -5.98 -24.04 1.24
C ASP A 22 -4.88 -23.14 1.83
N ARG A 23 -3.61 -23.53 1.64
CA ARG A 23 -2.41 -22.81 2.09
C ARG A 23 -1.63 -22.20 0.92
N LEU A 24 -1.15 -20.99 1.12
CA LEU A 24 -0.12 -20.34 0.31
C LEU A 24 0.92 -19.69 1.23
N ASN A 25 2.18 -19.60 0.80
CA ASN A 25 3.14 -18.72 1.48
C ASN A 25 3.15 -17.32 0.84
N LEU A 26 2.81 -16.29 1.62
CA LEU A 26 2.71 -14.89 1.16
C LEU A 26 4.04 -14.35 0.62
N LYS A 27 5.15 -14.81 1.18
CA LYS A 27 6.49 -14.37 0.78
C LYS A 27 6.88 -14.93 -0.58
N GLU A 28 6.59 -16.21 -0.82
CA GLU A 28 6.77 -16.83 -2.12
C GLU A 28 5.86 -16.19 -3.18
N LEU A 29 4.62 -15.84 -2.81
CA LEU A 29 3.70 -15.12 -3.69
C LEU A 29 4.23 -13.75 -4.11
N ALA A 30 4.76 -12.99 -3.15
CA ALA A 30 5.29 -11.65 -3.35
C ALA A 30 6.59 -11.65 -4.16
N ALA A 31 7.34 -12.75 -4.16
CA ALA A 31 8.62 -12.90 -4.83
C ALA A 31 8.54 -13.42 -6.28
N ARG A 32 7.35 -13.60 -6.85
CA ARG A 32 7.20 -14.03 -8.25
C ARG A 32 7.81 -13.01 -9.22
N PRO A 33 8.52 -13.44 -10.28
CA PRO A 33 9.34 -12.57 -11.12
C PRO A 33 8.51 -11.59 -11.96
N ASP A 34 7.33 -12.00 -12.42
CA ASP A 34 6.49 -11.19 -13.31
C ASP A 34 5.68 -10.10 -12.57
N ARG A 35 5.91 -9.91 -11.26
CA ARG A 35 5.17 -8.96 -10.43
C ARG A 35 5.56 -7.51 -10.74
N PHE A 36 4.57 -6.62 -10.71
CA PHE A 36 4.79 -5.17 -10.70
C PHE A 36 5.24 -4.72 -9.32
N GLU A 37 6.17 -3.78 -9.28
CA GLU A 37 6.62 -3.18 -8.03
C GLU A 37 5.49 -2.43 -7.32
N HIS A 38 5.37 -2.63 -6.00
CA HIS A 38 4.36 -2.01 -5.14
C HIS A 38 2.89 -2.31 -5.47
N HIS A 39 2.62 -3.35 -6.26
CA HIS A 39 1.26 -3.85 -6.42
C HIS A 39 0.74 -4.41 -5.08
N LEU A 40 -0.37 -3.85 -4.58
CA LEU A 40 -1.06 -4.41 -3.42
C LEU A 40 -1.90 -5.60 -3.88
N ILE A 41 -1.48 -6.82 -3.50
CA ILE A 41 -2.14 -8.04 -3.94
C ILE A 41 -3.16 -8.43 -2.87
N VAL A 42 -4.45 -8.36 -3.19
CA VAL A 42 -5.48 -8.93 -2.31
C VAL A 42 -5.27 -10.44 -2.20
N VAL A 43 -4.94 -10.94 -1.02
CA VAL A 43 -4.65 -12.36 -0.74
C VAL A 43 -5.72 -13.05 0.07
N ALA A 44 -6.58 -12.31 0.76
CA ALA A 44 -7.70 -12.85 1.50
C ALA A 44 -8.84 -11.83 1.56
N LYS A 45 -10.08 -12.32 1.62
CA LYS A 45 -11.28 -11.49 1.84
C LYS A 45 -12.21 -12.12 2.86
N LEU A 46 -12.85 -11.27 3.66
CA LEU A 46 -13.87 -11.61 4.64
C LEU A 46 -14.92 -10.49 4.66
N GLY A 47 -15.98 -10.65 3.86
CA GLY A 47 -16.95 -9.59 3.62
C GLY A 47 -16.29 -8.39 2.91
N CYS A 48 -16.44 -7.18 3.46
CA CYS A 48 -15.75 -6.01 2.91
C CYS A 48 -14.27 -5.92 3.27
N ALA A 49 -13.82 -6.65 4.29
CA ALA A 49 -12.45 -6.60 4.77
C ALA A 49 -11.53 -7.48 3.92
N GLN A 50 -10.29 -7.05 3.75
CA GLN A 50 -9.31 -7.76 2.96
C GLN A 50 -7.92 -7.70 3.58
N LEU A 51 -7.12 -8.73 3.28
CA LEU A 51 -5.69 -8.72 3.46
C LEU A 51 -5.02 -8.50 2.12
N GLU A 52 -4.04 -7.62 2.08
CA GLU A 52 -3.21 -7.37 0.92
C GLU A 52 -1.74 -7.61 1.27
N VAL A 53 -0.98 -8.20 0.35
CA VAL A 53 0.48 -8.29 0.49
C VAL A 53 1.15 -7.41 -0.55
N ALA A 54 2.19 -6.70 -0.13
CA ALA A 54 2.98 -5.85 -1.01
C ALA A 54 4.47 -5.99 -0.73
N THR A 55 5.28 -5.89 -1.78
CA THR A 55 6.72 -5.66 -1.66
C THR A 55 6.96 -4.17 -1.44
N ALA A 56 7.76 -3.85 -0.44
CA ALA A 56 8.21 -2.48 -0.18
C ALA A 56 9.63 -2.36 -0.75
N SER A 57 9.77 -2.19 -2.07
CA SER A 57 11.08 -2.12 -2.74
C SER A 57 11.84 -0.81 -2.53
N GLU A 58 11.17 0.20 -1.97
CA GLU A 58 11.71 1.51 -1.60
C GLU A 58 10.66 2.24 -0.74
N PRO A 59 11.00 3.31 0.00
CA PRO A 59 9.99 4.11 0.69
C PRO A 59 8.88 4.45 -0.28
N LEU A 60 7.61 4.30 0.13
CA LEU A 60 6.50 4.63 -0.75
C LEU A 60 6.55 6.15 -0.97
N TYR A 61 6.90 6.58 -2.18
CA TYR A 61 7.05 8.00 -2.52
C TYR A 61 5.71 8.76 -2.62
N PHE A 62 4.62 8.13 -2.18
CA PHE A 62 3.28 8.70 -2.24
C PHE A 62 2.57 8.62 -0.91
N ALA A 63 1.84 9.68 -0.59
CA ALA A 63 0.80 9.66 0.43
C ALA A 63 -0.41 8.88 -0.06
N HIS A 64 -1.17 8.34 0.89
CA HIS A 64 -2.45 7.72 0.63
C HIS A 64 -3.49 8.13 1.67
N VAL A 65 -4.71 8.46 1.26
CA VAL A 65 -5.87 8.60 2.17
C VAL A 65 -6.80 7.42 1.91
N ASN A 66 -6.91 6.54 2.90
CA ASN A 66 -7.68 5.31 2.76
C ASN A 66 -9.20 5.55 2.88
N ILE A 67 -9.99 4.63 2.32
CA ILE A 67 -11.46 4.57 2.47
C ILE A 67 -11.92 3.92 3.78
N SER A 68 -10.99 3.34 4.53
CA SER A 68 -11.20 2.72 5.84
C SER A 68 -10.02 3.04 6.75
N ASP A 69 -10.13 2.66 8.03
CA ASP A 69 -8.90 2.40 8.79
C ASP A 69 -8.12 1.29 8.09
N GLU A 70 -6.80 1.39 8.13
CA GLU A 70 -5.90 0.41 7.54
C GLU A 70 -4.80 0.10 8.54
N TYR A 71 -4.50 -1.19 8.71
CA TYR A 71 -3.41 -1.64 9.56
C TYR A 71 -2.32 -2.23 8.69
N ALA A 72 -1.14 -1.62 8.72
CA ALA A 72 0.03 -2.11 8.02
C ALA A 72 0.91 -2.89 8.99
N VAL A 73 1.15 -4.15 8.65
CA VAL A 73 2.06 -5.07 9.35
C VAL A 73 3.36 -5.12 8.57
N ALA A 74 4.46 -4.66 9.15
CA ALA A 74 5.77 -4.88 8.57
C ALA A 74 6.23 -6.30 8.90
N LEU A 75 6.26 -7.20 7.92
CA LEU A 75 6.61 -8.60 8.16
C LEU A 75 8.13 -8.82 8.01
N PRO A 76 8.75 -9.63 8.88
CA PRO A 76 10.20 -9.88 8.83
C PRO A 76 10.61 -10.69 7.61
N THR A 77 11.50 -10.14 6.79
CA THR A 77 12.00 -10.76 5.56
C THR A 77 13.04 -11.85 5.82
N GLY A 78 13.59 -11.96 7.03
CA GLY A 78 14.74 -12.82 7.32
C GLY A 78 16.06 -12.28 6.75
N ASP A 79 16.06 -11.12 6.09
CA ASP A 79 17.26 -10.36 5.76
C ASP A 79 17.59 -9.43 6.94
N PRO A 80 18.69 -9.64 7.68
CA PRO A 80 19.00 -8.85 8.87
C PRO A 80 19.14 -7.35 8.60
N LEU A 81 19.57 -6.95 7.40
CA LEU A 81 19.72 -5.53 7.07
C LEU A 81 18.35 -4.85 6.87
N LEU A 82 17.42 -5.54 6.21
CA LEU A 82 16.06 -5.03 6.03
C LEU A 82 15.29 -5.04 7.34
N ASP A 83 15.37 -6.13 8.09
CA ASP A 83 14.59 -6.31 9.32
C ASP A 83 15.06 -5.39 10.45
N ALA A 84 16.34 -4.95 10.42
CA ALA A 84 16.89 -3.95 11.32
C ALA A 84 16.64 -2.50 10.85
N PHE A 85 16.13 -2.28 9.64
CA PHE A 85 15.95 -0.94 9.09
C PHE A 85 14.87 -0.18 9.87
N PRO A 86 15.18 1.02 10.42
CA PRO A 86 14.20 1.80 11.13
C PRO A 86 13.19 2.40 10.14
N MET A 87 11.92 2.03 10.26
CA MET A 87 10.85 2.56 9.45
C MET A 87 10.19 3.74 10.15
N ARG A 88 9.80 4.74 9.36
CA ARG A 88 9.07 5.90 9.86
C ARG A 88 7.88 6.18 8.97
N THR A 89 6.69 6.26 9.55
CA THR A 89 5.47 6.66 8.84
C THR A 89 5.00 7.99 9.40
N PHE A 90 4.78 8.99 8.54
CA PHE A 90 4.13 10.24 8.95
C PHE A 90 2.65 10.18 8.66
N VAL A 91 1.86 10.77 9.54
CA VAL A 91 0.41 10.96 9.37
C VAL A 91 0.20 12.46 9.19
N ALA A 92 -0.49 12.85 8.13
CA ALA A 92 -0.77 14.22 7.77
C ALA A 92 -2.28 14.44 7.67
N ASP A 93 -2.73 15.64 8.02
CA ASP A 93 -4.10 16.07 7.78
C ASP A 93 -4.36 16.11 6.26
N ALA A 94 -5.38 15.41 5.78
CA ALA A 94 -5.62 15.25 4.34
C ALA A 94 -6.03 16.56 3.64
N LYS A 95 -6.48 17.58 4.39
CA LYS A 95 -6.94 18.86 3.82
C LYS A 95 -5.81 19.86 3.68
N THR A 96 -4.98 19.98 4.72
CA THR A 96 -3.90 20.97 4.83
C THR A 96 -2.54 20.38 4.44
N GLY A 97 -2.38 19.06 4.55
CA GLY A 97 -1.11 18.35 4.42
C GLY A 97 -0.13 18.57 5.57
N ALA A 98 -0.55 19.23 6.64
CA ALA A 98 0.28 19.39 7.82
C ALA A 98 0.50 18.04 8.51
N ASP A 99 1.73 17.74 8.92
CA ASP A 99 2.02 16.53 9.71
C ASP A 99 1.30 16.63 11.07
N VAL A 100 0.46 15.65 11.37
CA VAL A 100 -0.32 15.56 12.62
C VAL A 100 0.21 14.50 13.59
N GLY A 101 1.08 13.62 13.11
CA GLY A 101 1.79 12.65 13.93
C GLY A 101 2.76 11.78 13.16
N ARG A 102 3.43 10.86 13.86
CA ARG A 102 4.30 9.86 13.25
C ARG A 102 4.41 8.58 14.06
N TYR A 103 4.89 7.56 13.38
CA TYR A 103 5.36 6.29 13.92
C TYR A 103 6.85 6.11 13.65
N ASN A 104 7.62 5.67 14.65
CA ASN A 104 8.85 4.91 14.40
C ASN A 104 8.51 3.42 14.63
N HIS A 105 8.63 2.61 13.59
CA HIS A 105 8.30 1.20 13.62
C HIS A 105 9.39 0.35 12.97
N ARG A 106 9.30 -0.96 13.15
CA ARG A 106 10.29 -1.95 12.70
C ARG A 106 9.59 -3.21 12.22
N ALA A 107 10.35 -4.12 11.60
CA ALA A 107 9.82 -5.43 11.25
C ALA A 107 9.21 -6.11 12.50
N GLY A 108 8.03 -6.71 12.33
CA GLY A 108 7.20 -7.26 13.40
C GLY A 108 6.23 -6.27 14.05
N ASP A 109 6.17 -5.01 13.63
CA ASP A 109 5.19 -4.04 14.12
C ASP A 109 3.92 -3.99 13.27
N VAL A 110 2.83 -3.58 13.91
CA VAL A 110 1.55 -3.24 13.30
C VAL A 110 1.26 -1.78 13.59
N VAL A 111 1.01 -0.98 12.56
CA VAL A 111 0.69 0.45 12.71
C VAL A 111 -0.67 0.75 12.07
N LEU A 112 -1.43 1.64 12.71
CA LEU A 112 -2.70 2.15 12.19
C LEU A 112 -2.45 3.33 11.25
N HIS A 113 -2.98 3.26 10.03
CA HIS A 113 -3.20 4.40 9.16
C HIS A 113 -4.66 4.83 9.33
N PRO A 114 -4.94 5.89 10.12
CA PRO A 114 -6.30 6.24 10.49
C PRO A 114 -7.09 6.82 9.32
N LEU A 115 -8.37 6.46 9.24
CA LEU A 115 -9.30 6.98 8.23
C LEU A 115 -9.30 8.52 8.22
N GLY A 116 -9.27 9.11 7.02
CA GLY A 116 -9.34 10.55 6.82
C GLY A 116 -8.00 11.29 6.95
N PHE A 117 -6.90 10.57 7.20
CA PHE A 117 -5.55 11.12 7.21
C PHE A 117 -4.74 10.58 6.04
N ALA A 118 -3.84 11.42 5.52
CA ALA A 118 -2.83 10.98 4.56
C ALA A 118 -1.69 10.32 5.34
N HIS A 119 -1.25 9.14 4.92
CA HIS A 119 -0.08 8.49 5.52
C HIS A 119 1.08 8.39 4.52
N TRP A 120 2.29 8.64 5.01
CA TRP A 120 3.54 8.70 4.24
C TRP A 120 4.54 7.66 4.77
N PRO A 121 4.61 6.46 4.17
CA PRO A 121 5.57 5.44 4.56
C PRO A 121 6.98 5.86 4.10
N GLY A 122 7.78 6.37 5.04
CA GLY A 122 9.16 6.78 4.78
C GLY A 122 9.29 8.18 4.15
N LYS A 123 8.61 9.20 4.71
CA LYS A 123 8.68 10.59 4.23
C LYS A 123 10.13 11.04 4.02
N LEU A 124 10.51 11.18 2.75
CA LEU A 124 11.80 11.72 2.37
C LEU A 124 11.85 13.22 2.65
N ARG A 125 13.06 13.77 2.69
CA ARG A 125 13.26 15.22 2.68
C ARG A 125 13.59 15.65 1.25
N PRO A 126 13.14 16.83 0.80
CA PRO A 126 13.67 17.43 -0.41
C PRO A 126 15.21 17.53 -0.36
N PRO A 127 15.91 17.43 -1.51
CA PRO A 127 15.38 17.23 -2.85
C PRO A 127 15.01 15.76 -3.11
N TYR A 128 13.77 15.50 -3.55
CA TYR A 128 13.32 14.14 -3.86
C TYR A 128 13.96 13.70 -5.18
N THR A 129 15.06 12.96 -5.08
CA THR A 129 15.71 12.34 -6.23
C THR A 129 15.44 10.83 -6.20
N GLY A 130 15.36 10.22 -7.38
CA GLY A 130 15.39 8.76 -7.46
C GLY A 130 16.72 8.28 -6.88
N LEU A 131 16.68 7.27 -6.02
CA LEU A 131 17.90 6.62 -5.56
C LEU A 131 18.45 5.80 -6.73
N ASP A 132 19.68 6.09 -7.15
CA ASP A 132 20.40 5.25 -8.09
C ASP A 132 20.90 4.01 -7.33
N ILE A 133 20.10 2.94 -7.35
CA ILE A 133 20.43 1.67 -6.72
C ILE A 133 21.02 0.77 -7.80
N PRO A 134 22.31 0.39 -7.70
CA PRO A 134 22.94 -0.43 -8.71
C PRO A 134 22.17 -1.75 -8.93
N PRO A 135 22.16 -2.29 -10.17
CA PRO A 135 21.54 -3.57 -10.46
C PRO A 135 21.99 -4.66 -9.47
N GLY A 136 21.02 -5.43 -8.96
CA GLY A 136 21.27 -6.51 -8.01
C GLY A 136 21.52 -6.07 -6.55
N MET A 137 21.62 -4.78 -6.25
CA MET A 137 21.73 -4.27 -4.87
C MET A 137 20.39 -3.94 -4.23
N ARG A 138 19.31 -3.91 -5.04
CA ARG A 138 17.97 -3.60 -4.58
C ARG A 138 17.46 -4.69 -3.65
N ARG A 139 16.89 -4.28 -2.53
CA ARG A 139 16.30 -5.16 -1.52
C ARG A 139 14.95 -4.60 -1.13
N CYS A 140 13.94 -5.46 -0.96
CA CYS A 140 12.60 -5.02 -0.59
C CYS A 140 12.13 -5.64 0.72
N GLY A 141 11.42 -4.84 1.52
CA GLY A 141 10.61 -5.33 2.63
C GLY A 141 9.33 -6.02 2.15
N VAL A 142 8.58 -6.61 3.08
CA VAL A 142 7.25 -7.18 2.82
C VAL A 142 6.26 -6.65 3.86
N SER A 143 5.12 -6.17 3.37
CA SER A 143 4.05 -5.66 4.21
C SER A 143 2.77 -6.44 3.97
N LEU A 144 2.06 -6.74 5.06
CA LEU A 144 0.69 -7.22 5.03
C LEU A 144 -0.20 -6.08 5.48
N VAL A 145 -1.20 -5.75 4.67
CA VAL A 145 -2.13 -4.66 4.91
C VAL A 145 -3.50 -5.25 5.20
N TYR A 146 -4.16 -4.73 6.23
CA TYR A 146 -5.51 -5.10 6.61
C TYR A 146 -6.43 -3.87 6.54
N CYS A 147 -7.35 -3.87 5.57
CA CYS A 147 -8.19 -2.73 5.24
C CYS A 147 -9.58 -3.19 4.73
N ALA A 148 -10.42 -2.26 4.31
CA ALA A 148 -11.69 -2.57 3.63
C ALA A 148 -11.68 -2.13 2.17
N SER A 149 -12.36 -2.91 1.33
CA SER A 149 -12.57 -2.65 -0.10
C SER A 149 -13.67 -1.63 -0.42
N VAL A 150 -14.40 -1.18 0.60
CA VAL A 150 -15.47 -0.18 0.51
C VAL A 150 -15.39 0.75 1.72
N PRO A 151 -15.97 1.96 1.66
CA PRO A 151 -15.96 2.88 2.78
C PRO A 151 -16.51 2.25 4.07
N THR A 152 -15.76 2.36 5.17
CA THR A 152 -16.20 1.94 6.51
C THR A 152 -16.03 3.07 7.50
N ARG A 153 -16.83 3.07 8.58
CA ARG A 153 -16.58 3.96 9.71
C ARG A 153 -15.27 3.57 10.38
N SER A 154 -14.58 4.56 10.94
CA SER A 154 -13.41 4.29 11.77
C SER A 154 -13.80 3.50 13.01
N THR A 155 -13.04 2.46 13.30
CA THR A 155 -13.08 1.64 14.52
C THR A 155 -11.77 1.72 15.28
N ALA A 156 -10.95 2.73 14.95
CA ALA A 156 -9.63 2.93 15.49
C ALA A 156 -9.65 3.04 17.02
N GLU A 157 -8.91 2.15 17.65
CA GLU A 157 -8.65 2.17 19.09
C GLU A 157 -7.16 2.42 19.33
N VAL A 158 -6.85 3.33 20.26
CA VAL A 158 -5.48 3.59 20.68
C VAL A 158 -5.07 2.48 21.64
N LEU A 159 -4.24 1.57 21.14
CA LEU A 159 -3.70 0.49 21.95
C LEU A 159 -2.57 1.01 22.85
N PRO A 160 -2.39 0.43 24.05
CA PRO A 160 -1.21 0.69 24.85
C PRO A 160 0.07 0.36 24.09
N LEU A 161 1.12 1.18 24.28
CA LEU A 161 2.41 0.90 23.67
C LEU A 161 2.96 -0.46 24.12
N PRO A 162 3.51 -1.27 23.20
CA PRO A 162 4.11 -2.55 23.57
C PRO A 162 5.29 -2.39 24.55
N PRO A 163 5.58 -3.42 25.37
CA PRO A 163 6.75 -3.41 26.24
C PRO A 163 8.05 -3.09 25.48
N GLY A 164 8.89 -2.25 26.06
CA GLY A 164 10.18 -1.84 25.47
C GLY A 164 10.08 -0.76 24.38
N ARG A 165 8.89 -0.23 24.10
CA ARG A 165 8.71 0.93 23.20
C ARG A 165 8.81 2.24 23.95
N LYS A 166 9.32 3.26 23.25
CA LYS A 166 9.45 4.60 23.78
C LYS A 166 8.20 5.41 23.43
N PRO A 167 7.77 6.37 24.26
CA PRO A 167 6.69 7.28 23.89
C PRO A 167 6.92 8.01 22.56
N ASP A 168 8.19 8.27 22.18
CA ASP A 168 8.53 8.92 20.90
C ASP A 168 8.37 8.00 19.67
N ASP A 169 8.12 6.70 19.87
CA ASP A 169 7.79 5.77 18.77
C ASP A 169 6.39 6.02 18.20
N VAL A 170 5.49 6.62 18.98
CA VAL A 170 4.17 7.07 18.54
C VAL A 170 3.97 8.50 19.00
N LYS A 171 4.19 9.45 18.09
CA LYS A 171 4.25 10.86 18.45
C LYS A 171 3.16 11.67 17.75
N PRO A 172 2.11 12.11 18.47
CA PRO A 172 1.19 13.11 17.94
C PRO A 172 1.85 14.50 17.92
N TYR A 173 1.46 15.33 16.96
CA TYR A 173 1.92 16.72 16.83
C TYR A 173 0.82 17.75 17.09
N VAL A 174 -0.43 17.31 17.22
CA VAL A 174 -1.61 18.16 17.37
C VAL A 174 -2.48 17.69 18.53
N THR A 175 -3.35 18.60 19.00
CA THR A 175 -4.34 18.34 20.05
C THR A 175 -5.74 18.74 19.52
N PRO A 176 -6.74 17.84 19.54
CA PRO A 176 -6.65 16.43 19.93
C PRO A 176 -5.79 15.60 18.95
N PRO A 177 -5.10 14.55 19.42
CA PRO A 177 -4.29 13.71 18.52
C PRO A 177 -5.17 12.85 17.60
N PRO A 178 -4.71 12.54 16.38
CA PRO A 178 -5.32 11.47 15.60
C PRO A 178 -5.20 10.13 16.35
N ALA A 179 -6.05 9.15 15.99
CA ALA A 179 -5.91 7.79 16.52
C ALA A 179 -4.60 7.19 16.00
N LEU A 180 -3.57 7.19 16.86
CA LEU A 180 -2.28 6.59 16.56
C LEU A 180 -2.12 5.31 17.38
N SER A 181 -1.97 4.17 16.71
CA SER A 181 -1.83 2.88 17.36
C SER A 181 -0.63 2.11 16.80
N LEU A 182 0.12 1.51 17.70
CA LEU A 182 1.27 0.66 17.40
C LEU A 182 1.16 -0.61 18.25
N ALA A 183 1.08 -1.76 17.59
CA ALA A 183 1.17 -3.07 18.21
C ALA A 183 2.39 -3.82 17.66
N THR A 184 2.68 -4.99 18.23
CA THR A 184 3.79 -5.83 17.78
C THR A 184 3.41 -7.31 17.80
N LEU A 185 3.89 -8.05 16.80
CA LEU A 185 3.64 -9.48 16.65
C LEU A 185 4.28 -10.33 17.75
N SER A 186 5.23 -9.77 18.50
CA SER A 186 5.81 -10.39 19.71
C SER A 186 5.09 -9.96 21.00
N GLY A 187 3.97 -9.25 20.90
CA GLY A 187 3.23 -8.71 22.03
C GLY A 187 2.33 -9.74 22.72
N PRO A 188 1.53 -9.34 23.72
CA PRO A 188 0.51 -10.22 24.29
C PRO A 188 -0.51 -10.67 23.23
N PRO A 189 -1.01 -11.92 23.31
CA PRO A 189 -2.13 -12.36 22.49
C PRO A 189 -3.39 -11.51 22.71
N GLY A 190 -4.24 -11.41 21.67
CA GLY A 190 -5.48 -10.66 21.70
C GLY A 190 -5.73 -9.87 20.41
N VAL A 191 -6.82 -9.11 20.38
CA VAL A 191 -7.17 -8.28 19.22
C VAL A 191 -6.22 -7.10 19.09
N ILE A 192 -5.56 -6.99 17.94
CA ILE A 192 -4.58 -5.94 17.65
C ILE A 192 -5.03 -4.97 16.55
N ALA A 193 -6.10 -5.30 15.82
CA ALA A 193 -6.67 -4.42 14.81
C ALA A 193 -8.16 -4.72 14.57
N ARG A 194 -8.92 -3.68 14.17
CA ARG A 194 -10.33 -3.79 13.78
C ARG A 194 -10.60 -2.96 12.55
N VAL A 195 -11.32 -3.53 11.59
CA VAL A 195 -11.82 -2.82 10.41
C VAL A 195 -13.28 -3.21 10.22
N GLY A 196 -14.18 -2.23 10.34
CA GLY A 196 -15.61 -2.48 10.29
C GLY A 196 -16.05 -3.52 11.31
N ASN A 197 -16.69 -4.61 10.85
CA ASN A 197 -17.18 -5.69 11.70
C ASN A 197 -16.20 -6.89 11.77
N THR A 198 -14.94 -6.67 11.45
CA THR A 198 -13.90 -7.70 11.40
C THR A 198 -12.74 -7.33 12.31
N GLN A 199 -11.99 -8.34 12.76
CA GLN A 199 -10.86 -8.16 13.67
C GLN A 199 -9.67 -9.01 13.24
N LEU A 200 -8.47 -8.52 13.56
CA LEU A 200 -7.23 -9.26 13.47
C LEU A 200 -6.75 -9.55 14.88
N GLU A 201 -6.67 -10.83 15.22
CA GLU A 201 -6.29 -11.32 16.54
C GLU A 201 -4.93 -12.01 16.49
N LEU A 202 -4.02 -11.63 17.38
CA LEU A 202 -2.76 -12.32 17.59
C LEU A 202 -2.99 -13.49 18.55
N VAL A 203 -2.72 -14.71 18.11
CA VAL A 203 -2.78 -15.91 18.93
C VAL A 203 -1.38 -16.47 19.17
N GLU A 204 -1.17 -17.11 20.32
CA GLU A 204 0.09 -17.74 20.70
C GLU A 204 -0.15 -19.19 21.09
N ARG A 205 0.63 -20.10 20.50
CA ARG A 205 0.61 -21.56 20.72
C ARG A 205 -0.82 -22.11 20.85
N PRO A 206 -1.72 -21.82 19.89
CA PRO A 206 -3.09 -22.30 19.98
C PRO A 206 -3.09 -23.83 19.88
N ALA A 207 -3.92 -24.51 20.67
CA ALA A 207 -4.20 -25.93 20.43
C ALA A 207 -5.02 -26.11 19.14
N GLN A 208 -5.92 -25.17 18.87
CA GLN A 208 -6.81 -25.16 17.71
C GLN A 208 -7.19 -23.72 17.38
N ILE A 209 -7.38 -23.41 16.10
CA ILE A 209 -7.94 -22.13 15.64
C ILE A 209 -9.26 -22.43 14.92
N ALA A 210 -10.39 -22.00 15.50
CA ALA A 210 -11.73 -22.32 15.01
C ALA A 210 -12.67 -21.10 15.10
N PRO A 211 -12.50 -20.06 14.27
CA PRO A 211 -13.41 -18.92 14.28
C PRO A 211 -14.83 -19.39 13.90
N PRO A 212 -15.89 -18.95 14.60
CA PRO A 212 -17.24 -19.52 14.43
C PRO A 212 -17.80 -19.50 13.01
N ARG A 213 -17.42 -18.51 12.20
CA ARG A 213 -17.84 -18.34 10.80
C ARG A 213 -16.74 -18.73 9.80
N GLY A 214 -15.66 -19.34 10.26
CA GLY A 214 -14.41 -19.47 9.50
C GLY A 214 -13.61 -18.17 9.51
N GLY A 215 -12.46 -18.18 8.82
CA GLY A 215 -11.58 -17.03 8.75
C GLY A 215 -10.31 -17.28 7.95
N TRP A 216 -9.33 -16.43 8.15
CA TRP A 216 -7.99 -16.56 7.58
C TRP A 216 -6.95 -16.54 8.68
N VAL A 217 -5.89 -17.33 8.53
CA VAL A 217 -4.76 -17.38 9.47
C VAL A 217 -3.49 -17.02 8.71
N VAL A 218 -2.75 -16.02 9.20
CA VAL A 218 -1.38 -15.74 8.78
C VAL A 218 -0.43 -16.21 9.87
N VAL A 219 0.33 -17.25 9.59
CA VAL A 219 1.35 -17.75 10.52
C VAL A 219 2.49 -16.74 10.61
N VAL A 220 2.75 -16.26 11.82
CA VAL A 220 3.85 -15.34 12.13
C VAL A 220 5.13 -16.13 12.40
N SER A 221 5.03 -17.16 13.24
CA SER A 221 6.09 -18.14 13.47
C SER A 221 5.51 -19.52 13.72
N GLY A 222 6.23 -20.55 13.27
CA GLY A 222 5.79 -21.93 13.39
C GLY A 222 6.87 -22.91 12.90
N THR A 223 6.62 -24.18 13.19
CA THR A 223 7.50 -25.31 12.85
C THR A 223 6.68 -26.49 12.30
N GLY A 224 7.36 -27.52 11.80
CA GLY A 224 6.73 -28.71 11.23
C GLY A 224 5.93 -28.37 9.97
N PRO A 225 4.59 -28.59 9.94
CA PRO A 225 3.78 -28.30 8.77
C PRO A 225 3.61 -26.79 8.52
N HIS A 226 3.90 -25.94 9.51
CA HIS A 226 3.73 -24.49 9.44
C HIS A 226 5.06 -23.76 9.30
N ALA A 227 5.04 -22.61 8.63
CA ALA A 227 6.14 -21.68 8.54
C ALA A 227 5.62 -20.25 8.54
N ALA A 228 6.48 -19.30 8.90
CA ALA A 228 6.19 -17.88 8.78
C ALA A 228 5.69 -17.56 7.36
N PHE A 229 4.73 -16.62 7.27
CA PHE A 229 4.06 -16.19 6.04
C PHE A 229 3.06 -17.18 5.44
N ASP A 230 2.82 -18.34 6.04
CA ASP A 230 1.72 -19.18 5.57
C ASP A 230 0.39 -18.45 5.80
N LEU A 231 -0.36 -18.22 4.73
CA LEU A 231 -1.75 -17.81 4.73
C LEU A 231 -2.61 -19.06 4.52
N ILE A 232 -3.50 -19.32 5.46
CA ILE A 232 -4.36 -20.52 5.50
C ILE A 232 -5.81 -20.07 5.58
N ARG A 233 -6.67 -20.66 4.74
CA ARG A 233 -8.12 -20.46 4.81
C ARG A 233 -8.74 -21.44 5.81
N ILE A 234 -9.63 -20.97 6.68
CA ILE A 234 -10.46 -21.82 7.54
C ILE A 234 -11.90 -21.70 7.07
N ALA A 235 -12.43 -22.73 6.41
CA ALA A 235 -13.82 -22.76 5.97
C ALA A 235 -14.81 -22.64 7.15
N PRO A 236 -16.04 -22.13 6.93
CA PRO A 236 -17.07 -22.11 7.96
C PRO A 236 -17.32 -23.51 8.56
N GLY A 237 -17.34 -23.61 9.89
CA GLY A 237 -17.58 -24.88 10.59
C GLY A 237 -16.37 -25.82 10.66
N THR A 238 -15.21 -25.43 10.15
CA THR A 238 -13.97 -26.20 10.28
C THR A 238 -13.01 -25.54 11.27
N SER A 239 -11.90 -26.22 11.55
CA SER A 239 -10.84 -25.74 12.42
C SER A 239 -9.48 -26.06 11.83
N LEU A 240 -8.50 -25.23 12.15
CA LEU A 240 -7.09 -25.52 11.94
C LEU A 240 -6.50 -26.12 13.22
N ASP A 241 -5.83 -27.27 13.09
CA ASP A 241 -4.96 -27.78 14.16
C ASP A 241 -3.83 -26.79 14.40
N GLY A 242 -3.63 -26.37 15.65
CA GLY A 242 -2.62 -25.41 16.02
C GLY A 242 -1.25 -26.01 16.30
N ALA A 243 -1.10 -27.35 16.24
CA ALA A 243 0.16 -28.03 16.44
C ALA A 243 1.28 -27.47 15.55
N GLY A 244 2.34 -26.96 16.19
CA GLY A 244 3.49 -26.36 15.49
C GLY A 244 3.33 -24.86 15.18
N ILE A 245 2.16 -24.25 15.37
CA ILE A 245 1.99 -22.79 15.31
C ILE A 245 2.49 -22.19 16.63
N GLU A 246 3.50 -21.34 16.57
CA GLU A 246 3.95 -20.58 17.74
C GLU A 246 3.17 -19.28 17.88
N ARG A 247 3.01 -18.54 16.78
CA ARG A 247 2.22 -17.30 16.73
C ARG A 247 1.54 -17.15 15.37
N ALA A 248 0.33 -16.64 15.38
CA ALA A 248 -0.42 -16.36 14.16
C ALA A 248 -1.36 -15.16 14.31
N LEU A 249 -1.69 -14.54 13.18
CA LEU A 249 -2.75 -13.55 13.07
C LEU A 249 -4.01 -14.23 12.52
N VAL A 250 -5.13 -14.07 13.21
CA VAL A 250 -6.43 -14.64 12.82
C VAL A 250 -7.34 -13.50 12.40
N LEU A 251 -7.66 -13.44 11.10
CA LEU A 251 -8.70 -12.56 10.57
C LEU A 251 -10.05 -13.27 10.67
N SER A 252 -10.98 -12.66 11.40
CA SER A 252 -12.32 -13.18 11.60
C SER A 252 -13.36 -12.06 11.75
N GLY A 253 -14.64 -12.41 11.66
CA GLY A 253 -15.74 -11.47 11.84
C GLY A 253 -17.11 -12.11 11.64
N ASN A 254 -18.10 -11.29 11.35
CA ASN A 254 -19.49 -11.76 11.17
C ASN A 254 -19.71 -12.47 9.82
N ALA A 255 -18.88 -12.18 8.81
CA ALA A 255 -18.88 -12.86 7.52
C ALA A 255 -17.94 -14.07 7.54
N GLY A 256 -18.21 -15.07 6.69
CA GLY A 256 -17.26 -16.14 6.43
C GLY A 256 -16.18 -15.73 5.43
N PRO A 257 -15.05 -16.46 5.35
CA PRO A 257 -14.02 -16.19 4.37
C PRO A 257 -14.50 -16.51 2.97
N GLU A 258 -14.24 -15.60 2.03
CA GLU A 258 -14.50 -15.83 0.61
C GLU A 258 -13.65 -16.99 0.07
N ALA A 259 -13.92 -17.40 -1.17
CA ALA A 259 -13.09 -18.35 -1.87
C ALA A 259 -11.66 -17.81 -2.04
N ILE A 260 -10.70 -18.73 -2.27
CA ILE A 260 -9.32 -18.38 -2.57
C ILE A 260 -9.29 -17.40 -3.77
N PRO A 261 -8.68 -16.22 -3.63
CA PRO A 261 -8.69 -15.23 -4.70
C PRO A 261 -7.80 -15.68 -5.88
N PRO A 262 -8.12 -15.26 -7.12
CA PRO A 262 -7.30 -15.57 -8.30
C PRO A 262 -5.84 -15.14 -8.17
N SER A 263 -5.55 -14.14 -7.33
CA SER A 263 -4.22 -13.63 -7.06
C SER A 263 -3.25 -14.67 -6.50
N TRP A 264 -3.74 -15.79 -5.94
CA TRP A 264 -2.91 -16.91 -5.47
C TRP A 264 -2.25 -17.66 -6.63
N SER A 265 -2.93 -17.78 -7.76
CA SER A 265 -2.45 -18.52 -8.93
C SER A 265 -1.97 -17.58 -10.04
N ALA A 266 -2.59 -16.42 -10.21
CA ALA A 266 -2.32 -15.49 -11.29
C ALA A 266 -1.85 -14.12 -10.78
N LEU A 267 -1.16 -13.41 -11.66
CA LEU A 267 -0.90 -11.99 -11.49
C LEU A 267 -2.14 -11.16 -11.84
N PRO A 268 -2.29 -9.94 -11.28
CA PRO A 268 -3.28 -9.03 -11.80
C PRO A 268 -3.02 -8.77 -13.29
N THR A 269 -4.08 -8.55 -14.05
CA THR A 269 -3.95 -8.01 -15.39
C THR A 269 -3.46 -6.56 -15.28
N ALA A 270 -2.44 -6.19 -16.07
CA ALA A 270 -2.02 -4.79 -16.14
C ALA A 270 -3.19 -3.93 -16.66
N PRO A 271 -3.38 -2.70 -16.14
CA PRO A 271 -4.51 -1.85 -16.51
C PRO A 271 -4.45 -1.39 -17.97
N PHE A 272 -3.24 -1.35 -18.53
CA PHE A 272 -2.89 -1.14 -19.92
C PHE A 272 -1.54 -1.85 -20.15
N ALA A 273 -1.05 -1.91 -21.39
CA ALA A 273 0.26 -2.50 -21.68
C ALA A 273 1.33 -1.91 -20.74
N VAL A 274 2.27 -2.72 -20.24
CA VAL A 274 3.35 -2.19 -19.39
C VAL A 274 4.27 -1.28 -20.21
N PHE A 275 5.12 -0.48 -19.55
CA PHE A 275 5.91 0.52 -20.27
C PHE A 275 6.71 -0.07 -21.43
N GLU A 276 7.35 -1.21 -21.20
CA GLU A 276 8.21 -1.95 -22.13
C GLU A 276 7.48 -2.51 -23.34
N GLU A 277 6.16 -2.70 -23.24
CA GLU A 277 5.33 -3.33 -24.27
C GLU A 277 4.57 -2.32 -25.13
N GLY A 278 4.60 -1.03 -24.79
CA GLY A 278 3.81 0.00 -25.49
C GLY A 278 4.62 1.18 -25.99
N SER A 279 4.01 2.00 -26.84
CA SER A 279 4.65 3.18 -27.41
C SER A 279 4.85 4.28 -26.37
N ARG A 280 6.02 4.93 -26.42
CA ARG A 280 6.31 6.09 -25.59
C ARG A 280 5.45 7.30 -26.01
N GLY A 281 4.95 8.05 -25.03
CA GLY A 281 4.31 9.34 -25.25
C GLY A 281 5.33 10.47 -25.43
N ALA A 282 4.86 11.64 -25.87
CA ALA A 282 5.70 12.83 -26.03
C ALA A 282 5.42 13.86 -24.93
N LEU A 283 6.46 14.58 -24.52
CA LEU A 283 6.37 15.83 -23.76
C LEU A 283 6.58 17.01 -24.73
N PRO A 284 5.88 18.15 -24.56
CA PRO A 284 4.89 18.40 -23.52
C PRO A 284 3.58 17.64 -23.77
N VAL A 285 2.95 17.14 -22.69
CA VAL A 285 1.60 16.58 -22.75
C VAL A 285 0.61 17.56 -22.13
N ILE A 286 -0.52 17.76 -22.79
CA ILE A 286 -1.59 18.64 -22.33
C ILE A 286 -2.88 17.83 -22.26
N VAL A 287 -3.52 17.85 -21.09
CA VAL A 287 -4.82 17.24 -20.83
C VAL A 287 -5.79 18.32 -20.40
N GLY A 288 -6.93 18.40 -21.09
CA GLY A 288 -8.04 19.28 -20.71
C GLY A 288 -9.06 18.55 -19.84
N GLY A 289 -9.91 19.30 -19.17
CA GLY A 289 -11.06 18.80 -18.45
C GLY A 289 -11.86 19.96 -17.83
N HIS A 290 -12.71 19.65 -16.85
CA HIS A 290 -13.62 20.61 -16.25
C HIS A 290 -13.13 21.08 -14.88
N ARG A 291 -13.38 22.35 -14.54
CA ARG A 291 -13.12 22.88 -13.20
C ARG A 291 -14.27 22.50 -12.26
N LYS A 292 -13.95 21.95 -11.08
CA LYS A 292 -14.96 21.72 -10.04
C LYS A 292 -15.24 23.04 -9.31
N LYS A 293 -16.51 23.47 -9.31
CA LYS A 293 -17.04 24.80 -8.93
C LYS A 293 -16.70 25.94 -9.89
N LEU A 294 -17.72 26.37 -10.64
CA LEU A 294 -17.79 27.67 -11.30
C LEU A 294 -17.85 28.76 -10.22
N GLU A 295 -16.71 29.29 -9.79
CA GLU A 295 -16.71 30.66 -9.32
C GLU A 295 -17.15 31.58 -10.48
N PRO A 296 -17.94 32.63 -10.23
CA PRO A 296 -18.33 33.58 -11.27
C PRO A 296 -17.07 34.16 -11.93
N GLY A 297 -16.84 33.87 -13.22
CA GLY A 297 -15.67 34.31 -13.98
C GLY A 297 -14.60 33.24 -14.26
N ALA A 298 -14.80 31.99 -13.82
CA ALA A 298 -13.90 30.88 -14.15
C ALA A 298 -13.89 30.58 -15.67
N ARG A 299 -12.69 30.43 -16.26
CA ARG A 299 -12.56 29.97 -17.65
C ARG A 299 -13.15 28.55 -17.76
N PRO A 300 -13.95 28.24 -18.81
CA PRO A 300 -14.70 26.98 -18.92
C PRO A 300 -13.81 25.73 -19.04
N HIS A 301 -12.52 25.90 -19.37
CA HIS A 301 -11.55 24.84 -19.52
C HIS A 301 -10.25 25.21 -18.82
N SER A 302 -9.78 24.33 -17.94
CA SER A 302 -8.41 24.31 -17.45
C SER A 302 -7.66 23.17 -18.15
N SER A 303 -6.33 23.30 -18.23
CA SER A 303 -5.48 22.27 -18.81
C SER A 303 -4.30 22.00 -17.89
N LEU A 304 -4.05 20.72 -17.62
CA LEU A 304 -2.82 20.27 -16.98
C LEU A 304 -1.79 20.07 -18.07
N ARG A 305 -0.64 20.74 -17.92
CA ARG A 305 0.50 20.66 -18.83
C ARG A 305 1.66 20.03 -18.09
N ILE A 306 2.26 19.00 -18.68
CA ILE A 306 3.50 18.41 -18.17
C ILE A 306 4.60 18.63 -19.19
N GLU A 307 5.73 19.19 -18.74
CA GLU A 307 6.88 19.52 -19.57
C GLU A 307 8.15 18.90 -18.99
N GLU A 308 9.09 18.57 -19.87
CA GLU A 308 10.40 18.13 -19.45
C GLU A 308 11.19 19.29 -18.83
N ARG A 309 11.76 19.08 -17.64
CA ARG A 309 12.76 19.97 -17.04
C ARG A 309 14.15 19.38 -17.17
N SER A 310 14.26 18.07 -16.99
CA SER A 310 15.48 17.29 -17.20
C SER A 310 15.13 15.85 -17.57
N ALA A 311 16.15 15.02 -17.81
CA ALA A 311 15.97 13.59 -18.04
C ALA A 311 15.21 12.87 -16.91
N THR A 312 15.24 13.39 -15.68
CA THR A 312 14.66 12.75 -14.50
C THR A 312 13.51 13.52 -13.86
N ILE A 313 13.31 14.80 -14.21
CA ILE A 313 12.29 15.69 -13.61
C ILE A 313 11.36 16.25 -14.69
N VAL A 314 10.06 16.31 -14.37
CA VAL A 314 9.05 17.05 -15.14
C VAL A 314 8.43 18.16 -14.31
N ALA A 315 8.07 19.25 -14.97
CA ALA A 315 7.20 20.27 -14.39
C ALA A 315 5.76 19.95 -14.74
N VAL A 316 4.92 19.77 -13.72
CA VAL A 316 3.46 19.64 -13.84
C VAL A 316 2.87 21.00 -13.49
N THR A 317 2.22 21.64 -14.46
CA THR A 317 1.62 22.96 -14.32
C THR A 317 0.12 22.87 -14.53
N LEU A 318 -0.63 23.46 -13.58
CA LEU A 318 -2.06 23.65 -13.69
C LEU A 318 -2.38 25.08 -13.24
N GLU A 319 -2.98 25.86 -14.14
CA GLU A 319 -3.14 27.31 -13.96
C GLU A 319 -1.77 28.00 -13.75
N ASP A 320 -1.58 28.71 -12.66
CA ASP A 320 -0.33 29.37 -12.24
C ASP A 320 0.45 28.55 -11.19
N VAL A 321 0.01 27.34 -10.86
CA VAL A 321 0.70 26.45 -9.92
C VAL A 321 1.56 25.45 -10.69
N THR A 322 2.80 25.28 -10.25
CA THR A 322 3.73 24.29 -10.82
C THR A 322 4.36 23.45 -9.70
N ALA A 323 4.41 22.14 -9.92
CA ALA A 323 5.18 21.19 -9.12
C ALA A 323 6.25 20.52 -9.98
N GLU A 324 7.46 20.36 -9.44
CA GLU A 324 8.56 19.65 -10.12
C GLU A 324 8.66 18.25 -9.55
N VAL A 325 8.32 17.23 -10.34
CA VAL A 325 8.18 15.85 -9.86
C VAL A 325 9.18 14.94 -10.57
N PRO A 326 9.83 14.01 -9.86
CA PRO A 326 10.60 12.98 -10.50
C PRO A 326 9.73 12.09 -11.41
N ARG A 327 10.16 11.95 -12.65
CA ARG A 327 9.48 11.19 -13.71
C ARG A 327 9.13 9.77 -13.30
N TYR A 328 10.09 9.09 -12.68
CA TYR A 328 9.96 7.72 -12.20
C TYR A 328 8.81 7.58 -11.20
N TRP A 329 8.74 8.48 -10.21
CA TRP A 329 7.70 8.44 -9.18
C TRP A 329 6.34 8.84 -9.75
N LEU A 330 6.27 9.86 -10.61
CA LEU A 330 5.01 10.21 -11.25
C LEU A 330 4.46 9.05 -12.10
N ALA A 331 5.30 8.39 -12.89
CA ALA A 331 4.91 7.21 -13.66
C ALA A 331 4.38 6.08 -12.75
N ARG A 332 5.09 5.77 -11.66
CA ARG A 332 4.65 4.76 -10.69
C ARG A 332 3.32 5.07 -10.04
N MET A 333 3.12 6.32 -9.64
CA MET A 333 1.85 6.76 -9.05
C MET A 333 0.70 6.49 -10.02
N LEU A 334 0.85 6.94 -11.27
CA LEU A 334 -0.15 6.81 -12.33
C LEU A 334 -0.45 5.34 -12.65
N PHE A 335 0.57 4.50 -12.81
CA PHE A 335 0.38 3.07 -13.05
C PHE A 335 -0.33 2.39 -11.88
N ARG A 336 0.07 2.69 -10.64
CA ARG A 336 -0.54 2.11 -9.43
C ARG A 336 -2.02 2.47 -9.32
N ILE A 337 -2.39 3.72 -9.54
CA ILE A 337 -3.79 4.16 -9.50
C ILE A 337 -4.63 3.38 -10.53
N ALA A 338 -4.10 3.22 -11.74
CA ALA A 338 -4.78 2.47 -12.79
C ALA A 338 -4.87 0.97 -12.46
N LEU A 339 -3.80 0.38 -11.91
CA LEU A 339 -3.76 -1.03 -11.50
C LEU A 339 -4.81 -1.35 -10.42
N HIS A 340 -5.20 -0.36 -9.63
CA HIS A 340 -6.24 -0.45 -8.61
C HIS A 340 -7.63 0.01 -9.09
N ASP A 341 -7.85 0.13 -10.41
CA ASP A 341 -9.15 0.46 -11.01
C ASP A 341 -9.77 1.76 -10.44
N LEU A 342 -8.92 2.74 -10.11
CA LEU A 342 -9.34 3.99 -9.47
C LEU A 342 -10.10 3.73 -8.16
N ARG A 343 -9.57 2.87 -7.29
CA ARG A 343 -10.14 2.54 -5.97
C ARG A 343 -9.16 2.78 -4.83
N LEU A 344 -8.31 3.78 -4.99
CA LEU A 344 -7.29 4.20 -4.02
C LEU A 344 -7.75 5.40 -3.18
N ASN A 345 -8.84 6.06 -3.57
CA ASN A 345 -9.43 7.24 -2.95
C ASN A 345 -8.58 8.52 -3.04
N TYR A 346 -7.31 8.49 -2.65
CA TYR A 346 -6.40 9.63 -2.83
C TYR A 346 -4.95 9.18 -2.79
N VAL A 347 -4.16 9.54 -3.80
CA VAL A 347 -2.70 9.34 -3.86
C VAL A 347 -2.00 10.65 -4.18
N GLU A 348 -0.88 10.95 -3.52
CA GLU A 348 -0.13 12.20 -3.73
C GLU A 348 1.38 12.02 -3.70
N THR A 349 2.10 12.63 -4.65
CA THR A 349 3.57 12.68 -4.65
C THR A 349 4.10 13.69 -3.63
N TYR A 350 5.35 13.53 -3.19
CA TYR A 350 5.98 14.48 -2.25
C TYR A 350 5.96 15.96 -2.68
N GLU A 351 5.89 16.21 -3.98
CA GLU A 351 5.87 17.55 -4.59
C GLU A 351 4.44 18.07 -4.83
N GLY A 352 3.44 17.34 -4.33
CA GLY A 352 2.06 17.78 -4.27
C GLY A 352 1.20 17.41 -5.48
N VAL A 353 1.73 16.66 -6.46
CA VAL A 353 0.89 16.16 -7.57
C VAL A 353 0.04 15.01 -7.04
N PHE A 354 -1.28 15.11 -7.20
CA PHE A 354 -2.21 14.13 -6.65
C PHE A 354 -3.22 13.62 -7.67
N VAL A 355 -3.79 12.46 -7.35
CA VAL A 355 -5.02 11.93 -7.96
C VAL A 355 -6.00 11.58 -6.85
N ASP A 356 -7.23 12.07 -6.98
CA ASP A 356 -8.33 11.87 -6.03
C ASP A 356 -9.51 11.22 -6.78
N ASP A 357 -9.74 9.95 -6.52
CA ASP A 357 -10.76 9.09 -7.13
C ASP A 357 -11.94 8.80 -6.18
N SER A 358 -12.03 9.56 -5.08
CA SER A 358 -13.10 9.47 -4.07
C SER A 358 -14.47 9.92 -4.58
N GLY A 359 -14.49 10.76 -5.62
CA GLY A 359 -15.69 11.36 -6.18
C GLY A 359 -16.30 10.57 -7.34
N THR A 360 -17.36 11.16 -7.91
CA THR A 360 -17.96 10.71 -9.18
C THR A 360 -16.98 10.86 -10.35
N ASP A 361 -16.24 11.96 -10.36
CA ASP A 361 -15.14 12.23 -11.28
C ASP A 361 -13.81 11.96 -10.59
N VAL A 362 -12.78 11.67 -11.39
CA VAL A 362 -11.39 11.60 -10.93
C VAL A 362 -10.79 12.99 -11.02
N GLU A 363 -10.20 13.47 -9.94
CA GLU A 363 -9.46 14.72 -9.94
C GLU A 363 -7.97 14.46 -10.09
N ILE A 364 -7.30 15.19 -10.99
CA ILE A 364 -5.84 15.23 -11.09
C ILE A 364 -5.40 16.66 -10.82
N GLY A 365 -4.47 16.87 -9.89
CA GLY A 365 -4.16 18.22 -9.44
C GLY A 365 -2.81 18.41 -8.77
N ILE A 366 -2.61 19.62 -8.27
CA ILE A 366 -1.41 20.04 -7.54
C ILE A 366 -1.84 20.66 -6.21
N ARG A 367 -1.17 20.26 -5.13
CA ARG A 367 -1.33 20.81 -3.78
C ARG A 367 -0.02 21.45 -3.32
N THR A 368 -0.06 22.73 -2.98
CA THR A 368 1.11 23.49 -2.48
C THR A 368 0.70 24.30 -1.27
N GLY A 369 1.14 23.87 -0.08
CA GLY A 369 0.64 24.44 1.19
C GLY A 369 -0.89 24.29 1.27
N ASP A 370 -1.57 25.39 1.58
CA ASP A 370 -3.04 25.45 1.68
C ASP A 370 -3.74 25.55 0.32
N ARG A 371 -2.99 25.72 -0.77
CA ARG A 371 -3.56 25.85 -2.12
C ARG A 371 -3.70 24.48 -2.78
N ARG A 372 -4.91 24.19 -3.27
CA ARG A 372 -5.23 22.99 -4.06
C ARG A 372 -5.87 23.42 -5.38
N VAL A 373 -5.27 23.03 -6.50
CA VAL A 373 -5.84 23.20 -7.84
C VAL A 373 -6.00 21.84 -8.51
N SER A 374 -7.14 21.59 -9.17
CA SER A 374 -7.39 20.31 -9.82
C SER A 374 -8.23 20.42 -11.09
N LEU A 375 -8.08 19.40 -11.91
CA LEU A 375 -8.88 19.11 -13.09
C LEU A 375 -9.80 17.94 -12.78
N SER A 376 -11.11 18.13 -13.01
CA SER A 376 -12.11 17.07 -12.94
C SER A 376 -12.16 16.34 -14.28
N ILE A 377 -12.00 15.01 -14.22
CA ILE A 377 -11.99 14.12 -15.36
C ILE A 377 -13.12 13.11 -15.19
N PRO A 378 -14.04 12.99 -16.15
CA PRO A 378 -15.07 11.96 -16.09
C PRO A 378 -14.44 10.59 -15.87
N ARG A 379 -15.00 9.81 -14.94
CA ARG A 379 -14.41 8.52 -14.53
C ARG A 379 -14.24 7.54 -15.70
N ALA A 380 -15.14 7.60 -16.69
CA ALA A 380 -15.06 6.80 -17.92
C ALA A 380 -13.81 7.10 -18.77
N ASP A 381 -13.28 8.33 -18.70
CA ASP A 381 -12.13 8.78 -19.49
C ASP A 381 -10.81 8.72 -18.69
N ALA A 382 -10.90 8.59 -17.37
CA ALA A 382 -9.77 8.75 -16.46
C ALA A 382 -8.63 7.76 -16.72
N LEU A 383 -8.91 6.48 -16.99
CA LEU A 383 -7.86 5.49 -17.29
C LEU A 383 -7.09 5.84 -18.56
N GLY A 384 -7.77 6.29 -19.62
CA GLY A 384 -7.12 6.72 -20.86
C GLY A 384 -6.27 7.98 -20.68
N VAL A 385 -6.72 8.91 -19.84
CA VAL A 385 -5.90 10.07 -19.45
C VAL A 385 -4.67 9.63 -18.66
N ILE A 386 -4.84 8.78 -17.66
CA ILE A 386 -3.75 8.30 -16.80
C ILE A 386 -2.71 7.55 -17.62
N GLU A 387 -3.12 6.67 -18.53
CA GLU A 387 -2.21 5.99 -19.46
C GLU A 387 -1.43 7.01 -20.30
N ARG A 388 -2.11 8.00 -20.89
CA ARG A 388 -1.47 9.03 -21.72
C ARG A 388 -0.42 9.82 -20.92
N LEU A 389 -0.73 10.20 -19.68
CA LEU A 389 0.21 10.88 -18.79
C LEU A 389 1.39 9.96 -18.45
N TYR A 390 1.11 8.73 -18.03
CA TYR A 390 2.11 7.71 -17.70
C TYR A 390 3.12 7.50 -18.84
N ARG A 391 2.62 7.30 -20.06
CA ARG A 391 3.44 7.07 -21.26
C ARG A 391 4.33 8.26 -21.60
N ALA A 392 3.89 9.49 -21.31
CA ALA A 392 4.67 10.70 -21.56
C ALA A 392 5.74 10.93 -20.48
N VAL A 393 5.42 10.69 -19.21
CA VAL A 393 6.30 11.03 -18.09
C VAL A 393 7.34 9.96 -17.78
N ALA A 394 7.04 8.68 -18.00
CA ALA A 394 7.97 7.59 -17.71
C ALA A 394 9.36 7.82 -18.36
N PRO A 395 10.47 7.69 -17.60
CA PRO A 395 11.82 7.86 -18.14
C PRO A 395 12.19 6.70 -19.10
N ALA A 396 13.25 6.87 -19.89
CA ALA A 396 13.59 5.94 -20.98
C ALA A 396 13.94 4.52 -20.49
N ASP A 397 14.54 4.45 -19.32
CA ASP A 397 14.96 3.24 -18.61
C ASP A 397 13.89 2.69 -17.67
N TYR A 398 12.69 3.29 -17.65
CA TYR A 398 11.61 2.87 -16.77
C TYR A 398 11.20 1.42 -17.05
N ARG A 399 11.00 0.64 -15.98
CA ARG A 399 10.54 -0.74 -16.04
C ARG A 399 9.46 -0.99 -14.98
N GLU A 400 8.37 -1.63 -15.38
CA GLU A 400 7.35 -2.15 -14.45
C GLU A 400 7.67 -3.57 -14.02
N ARG A 401 8.20 -4.37 -14.95
CA ARG A 401 8.62 -5.74 -14.68
C ARG A 401 10.13 -5.73 -14.43
N LEU A 402 10.54 -6.16 -13.25
CA LEU A 402 11.96 -6.44 -12.99
C LEU A 402 12.29 -7.83 -13.53
N VAL A 403 12.55 -7.90 -14.84
CA VAL A 403 13.09 -9.09 -15.52
C VAL A 403 14.57 -9.27 -15.25
#